data_AF-A0A923EHS8-F1
#
_entry.id   AF-A0A923EHS8-F1
#
_cell.length_a   1.000
_cell.length_b   1.000
_cell.length_c   1.000
_cell.angle_alpha   90.00
_cell.angle_beta   90.00
_cell.angle_gamma   90.00
#
_symmetry.space_group_name_H-M   'P 1'
#
loop_
_entity.id
_entity.type
_entity.pdbx_description
1 polymer ?
#
loop_
_entity_poly.entity_id
_entity_poly.type
_entity_poly.pdbx_seq_one_letter_code
_entity_poly.pdbx_strand_id
1 'polypeptide(L)'
;MSDAEKKWKVIDLVVKGLGTALIGGIVGFYGHGIQKEQNLARIRYEEYRDAITNRTERLTTLVEVISKQKDLDVNISMRMFETMFARYFERDDSTNESEKIREQILLLRLIALNFQDVPINLKPLFEELNNHLRLRKNPEDRGFIRNLRSISKEVANRQAFRVTFETGFDTGVIEVKSGDKKELKGIDLSLEIGEIRNESVELTIIKGKRKIGPFSVGYFDLPIIDNILIGDEFRASVMLIDTDEGIAKAKVRMVAFQSDLASDRFDVKEMARNLIRDTSETFLPEQSD
;
A
#
# COMPACT_ATOMS: atom_id res chain seq x y z
N MET A 1 44.35 64.40 71.87
CA MET A 1 44.42 63.48 70.70
C MET A 1 45.08 64.23 69.56
N SER A 2 46.22 63.73 69.08
CA SER A 2 47.07 64.40 68.09
C SER A 2 46.45 64.34 66.69
N ASP A 3 46.55 65.43 65.92
CA ASP A 3 45.98 65.57 64.57
C ASP A 3 46.45 64.50 63.56
N ALA A 4 47.59 63.86 63.82
CA ALA A 4 48.09 62.76 62.99
C ALA A 4 47.18 61.51 63.04
N GLU A 5 46.56 61.23 64.18
CA GLU A 5 45.73 60.05 64.41
C GLU A 5 44.37 60.18 63.72
N LYS A 6 43.85 61.41 63.64
CA LYS A 6 42.63 61.74 62.88
C LYS A 6 42.85 61.60 61.37
N LYS A 7 44.01 62.04 60.86
CA LYS A 7 44.33 61.92 59.42
C LYS A 7 44.48 60.46 58.96
N TRP A 8 45.14 59.60 59.77
CA TRP A 8 45.26 58.18 59.45
C TRP A 8 43.92 57.42 59.46
N LYS A 9 43.03 57.74 60.40
CA LYS A 9 41.69 57.14 60.45
C LYS A 9 40.81 57.53 59.27
N VAL A 10 40.92 58.77 58.77
CA VAL A 10 40.18 59.21 57.58
C VAL A 10 40.70 58.51 56.32
N ILE A 11 42.01 58.35 56.19
CA ILE A 11 42.61 57.63 55.04
C ILE A 11 42.23 56.15 55.06
N ASP A 12 42.29 55.48 56.22
CA ASP A 12 41.89 54.07 56.35
C ASP A 12 40.40 53.84 56.03
N LEU A 13 39.53 54.77 56.45
CA LEU A 13 38.09 54.72 56.15
C LEU A 13 37.82 54.88 54.65
N VAL A 14 38.52 55.80 53.99
CA VAL A 14 38.39 56.06 52.54
C VAL A 14 38.91 54.88 51.72
N VAL A 15 40.06 54.30 52.09
CA VAL A 15 40.63 53.14 51.39
C VAL A 15 39.73 51.89 51.56
N LYS A 16 39.19 51.65 52.75
CA LYS A 16 38.26 50.52 52.98
C LYS A 16 36.92 50.70 52.27
N GLY A 17 36.40 51.92 52.23
CA GLY A 17 35.17 52.27 51.49
C GLY A 17 35.33 52.14 49.97
N LEU A 18 36.45 52.62 49.42
CA LEU A 18 36.73 52.53 47.98
C LEU A 18 37.08 51.11 47.54
N GLY A 19 37.83 50.37 48.34
CA GLY A 19 38.21 48.98 48.03
C GLY A 19 37.03 48.02 47.98
N THR A 20 36.07 48.14 48.91
CA THR A 20 34.87 47.31 48.91
C THR A 20 33.91 47.64 47.76
N ALA A 21 33.78 48.93 47.41
CA ALA A 21 32.97 49.36 46.27
C ALA A 21 33.55 48.88 44.92
N LEU A 22 34.88 48.88 44.76
CA LEU A 22 35.56 48.40 43.55
C LEU A 22 35.37 46.89 43.34
N ILE A 23 35.51 46.09 44.40
CA ILE A 23 35.30 44.64 44.34
C ILE A 23 33.83 44.32 44.00
N GLY A 24 32.88 45.02 44.65
CA GLY A 24 31.46 44.89 44.33
C GLY A 24 31.12 45.26 42.89
N GLY A 25 31.75 46.31 42.37
CA GLY A 25 31.60 46.75 40.97
C GLY A 25 32.15 45.74 39.95
N ILE A 26 33.32 45.15 40.22
CA ILE A 26 33.94 44.14 39.33
C ILE A 26 33.11 42.85 39.30
N VAL A 27 32.66 42.37 40.46
CA VAL A 27 31.82 41.15 40.56
C VAL A 27 30.44 41.40 39.93
N GLY A 28 29.84 42.57 40.15
CA GLY A 28 28.57 42.95 39.52
C GLY A 28 28.68 43.06 38.00
N PHE A 29 29.76 43.62 37.48
CA PHE A 29 30.00 43.77 36.04
C PHE A 29 30.24 42.42 35.34
N TYR A 30 31.08 41.55 35.93
CA TYR A 30 31.31 40.20 35.40
C TYR A 30 30.08 39.29 35.53
N GLY A 31 29.34 39.37 36.64
CA GLY A 31 28.10 38.64 36.84
C GLY A 31 27.03 39.04 35.81
N HIS A 32 26.91 40.33 35.49
CA HIS A 32 25.96 40.82 34.50
C HIS A 32 26.29 40.37 33.07
N GLY A 33 27.58 40.20 32.73
CA GLY A 33 28.02 39.65 31.45
C GLY A 33 27.65 38.17 31.28
N ILE A 34 27.96 37.34 32.28
CA ILE A 34 27.68 35.88 32.25
C ILE A 34 26.17 35.60 32.26
N GLN A 35 25.39 36.40 32.98
CA GLN A 35 23.93 36.23 33.04
C GLN A 35 23.25 36.56 31.70
N LYS A 36 23.79 37.51 30.91
CA LYS A 36 23.31 37.81 29.56
C LYS A 36 23.56 36.66 28.58
N GLU A 37 24.73 36.02 28.64
CA GLU A 37 25.05 34.90 27.77
C GLU A 37 24.19 33.66 28.08
N GLN A 38 23.94 33.38 29.36
CA GLN A 38 23.05 32.28 29.78
C GLN A 38 21.59 32.51 29.36
N ASN A 39 21.10 33.75 29.47
CA ASN A 39 19.74 34.09 29.03
C ASN A 39 19.60 33.96 27.50
N LEU A 40 20.60 34.37 26.72
CA LEU A 40 20.60 34.21 25.26
C LEU A 40 20.73 32.75 24.80
N ALA A 41 21.42 31.90 25.57
CA ALA A 41 21.46 30.46 25.33
C ALA A 41 20.08 29.83 25.62
N ARG A 42 19.44 30.16 26.75
CA ARG A 42 18.09 29.68 27.09
C ARG A 42 17.06 30.05 26.02
N ILE A 43 17.04 31.31 25.57
CA ILE A 43 16.11 31.77 24.51
C ILE A 43 16.34 30.97 23.22
N ARG A 44 17.61 30.75 22.80
CA ARG A 44 17.92 29.93 21.62
C ARG A 44 17.54 28.46 21.78
N TYR A 45 17.68 27.90 22.98
CA TYR A 45 17.25 26.53 23.28
C TYR A 45 15.72 26.38 23.29
N GLU A 46 14.99 27.37 23.82
CA GLU A 46 13.53 27.41 23.80
C GLU A 46 13.01 27.58 22.37
N GLU A 47 13.56 28.50 21.58
CA GLU A 47 13.22 28.64 20.16
C GLU A 47 13.49 27.36 19.36
N TYR A 48 14.59 26.65 19.64
CA TYR A 48 14.91 25.39 18.98
C TYR A 48 13.93 24.27 19.35
N ARG A 49 13.53 24.17 20.63
CA ARG A 49 12.51 23.21 21.07
C ARG A 49 11.14 23.52 20.49
N ASP A 50 10.76 24.79 20.43
CA ASP A 50 9.48 25.22 19.87
C ASP A 50 9.44 24.97 18.35
N ALA A 51 10.54 25.19 17.63
CA ALA A 51 10.65 24.90 16.20
C ALA A 51 10.51 23.39 15.89
N ILE A 52 11.10 22.52 16.72
CA ILE A 52 10.96 21.07 16.60
C ILE A 52 9.54 20.63 16.94
N THR A 53 8.99 21.12 18.06
CA THR A 53 7.66 20.74 18.57
C THR A 53 6.56 21.15 17.58
N ASN A 54 6.61 22.37 17.06
CA ASN A 54 5.69 22.85 16.03
C ASN A 54 5.77 22.02 14.74
N ARG A 55 6.95 21.52 14.38
CA ARG A 55 7.12 20.66 13.19
C ARG A 55 6.56 19.27 13.43
N THR A 56 6.78 18.70 14.61
CA THR A 56 6.19 17.40 14.99
C THR A 56 4.67 17.47 15.11
N GLU A 57 4.12 18.54 15.69
CA GLU A 57 2.67 18.75 15.79
C GLU A 57 2.01 18.94 14.42
N ARG A 58 2.67 19.63 13.49
CA ARG A 58 2.18 19.73 12.10
C ARG A 58 2.22 18.39 11.38
N LEU A 59 3.23 17.55 11.62
CA LEU A 59 3.31 16.22 11.04
C LEU A 59 2.25 15.28 11.64
N THR A 60 2.01 15.32 12.95
CA THR A 60 0.99 14.49 13.59
C THR A 60 -0.42 14.91 13.18
N THR A 61 -0.71 16.21 13.11
CA THR A 61 -2.00 16.71 12.61
C THR A 61 -2.21 16.38 11.13
N LEU A 62 -1.18 16.47 10.28
CA LEU A 62 -1.26 16.01 8.90
C LEU A 62 -1.51 14.51 8.80
N VAL A 63 -0.81 13.69 9.59
CA VAL A 63 -1.03 12.23 9.63
C VAL A 63 -2.45 11.90 10.12
N GLU A 64 -2.95 12.60 11.13
CA GLU A 64 -4.31 12.41 11.64
C GLU A 64 -5.36 12.83 10.62
N VAL A 65 -5.16 13.96 9.92
CA VAL A 65 -6.05 14.40 8.82
C VAL A 65 -6.03 13.40 7.67
N ILE A 66 -4.84 12.93 7.27
CA ILE A 66 -4.70 11.91 6.22
C ILE A 66 -5.35 10.59 6.65
N SER A 67 -5.19 10.18 7.91
CA SER A 67 -5.83 8.98 8.44
C SER A 67 -7.35 9.12 8.43
N LYS A 68 -7.89 10.24 8.94
CA LYS A 68 -9.33 10.51 8.93
C LYS A 68 -9.89 10.62 7.51
N GLN A 69 -9.14 11.20 6.58
CA GLN A 69 -9.50 11.22 5.16
C GLN A 69 -9.53 9.81 4.57
N LYS A 70 -8.51 8.99 4.84
CA LYS A 70 -8.50 7.58 4.42
C LYS A 70 -9.67 6.80 5.02
N ASP A 71 -9.96 6.99 6.30
CA ASP A 71 -11.10 6.33 6.97
C ASP A 71 -12.44 6.80 6.38
N LEU A 72 -12.58 8.09 6.07
CA LEU A 72 -13.75 8.65 5.38
C LEU A 72 -13.88 8.09 3.97
N ASP A 73 -12.80 8.05 3.21
CA ASP A 73 -12.77 7.50 1.85
C ASP A 73 -13.12 6.02 1.84
N VAL A 74 -12.60 5.24 2.79
CA VAL A 74 -12.96 3.82 2.96
C VAL A 74 -14.43 3.67 3.32
N ASN A 75 -14.95 4.46 4.26
CA ASN A 75 -16.37 4.40 4.65
C ASN A 75 -17.31 4.83 3.52
N ILE A 76 -16.97 5.89 2.79
CA ILE A 76 -17.72 6.36 1.61
C ILE A 76 -17.69 5.26 0.54
N SER A 77 -16.53 4.67 0.31
CA SER A 77 -16.36 3.53 -0.58
C SER A 77 -17.26 2.37 -0.13
N MET A 78 -17.23 1.94 1.12
CA MET A 78 -18.10 0.87 1.61
C MET A 78 -19.59 1.16 1.42
N ARG A 79 -20.05 2.39 1.70
CA ARG A 79 -21.45 2.78 1.47
C ARG A 79 -21.82 2.79 -0.03
N MET A 80 -20.92 3.26 -0.87
CA MET A 80 -21.09 3.18 -2.33
C MET A 80 -21.13 1.73 -2.78
N PHE A 81 -20.28 0.86 -2.24
CA PHE A 81 -20.30 -0.57 -2.52
C PHE A 81 -21.64 -1.19 -2.15
N GLU A 82 -22.10 -0.99 -0.91
CA GLU A 82 -23.39 -1.51 -0.44
C GLU A 82 -24.54 -1.04 -1.32
N THR A 83 -24.56 0.24 -1.71
CA THR A 83 -25.61 0.82 -2.57
C THR A 83 -25.58 0.22 -3.98
N MET A 84 -24.38 0.09 -4.56
CA MET A 84 -24.20 -0.43 -5.93
C MET A 84 -24.46 -1.94 -5.98
N PHE A 85 -24.07 -2.66 -4.93
CA PHE A 85 -24.32 -4.09 -4.76
C PHE A 85 -25.81 -4.35 -4.55
N ALA A 86 -26.49 -3.59 -3.69
CA ALA A 86 -27.94 -3.68 -3.52
C ALA A 86 -28.67 -3.47 -4.85
N ARG A 87 -28.32 -2.42 -5.62
CA ARG A 87 -28.88 -2.18 -6.95
C ARG A 87 -28.59 -3.29 -7.96
N TYR A 88 -27.44 -3.94 -7.89
CA TYR A 88 -27.11 -5.06 -8.77
C TYR A 88 -28.05 -6.27 -8.57
N PHE A 89 -28.52 -6.48 -7.33
CA PHE A 89 -29.43 -7.57 -6.96
C PHE A 89 -30.91 -7.15 -6.86
N GLU A 90 -31.22 -5.85 -6.90
CA GLU A 90 -32.60 -5.36 -6.94
C GLU A 90 -33.28 -5.83 -8.24
N ARG A 91 -34.23 -6.76 -8.08
CA ARG A 91 -35.10 -7.22 -9.16
C ARG A 91 -36.22 -6.21 -9.36
N ASP A 92 -36.07 -5.32 -10.33
CA ASP A 92 -37.21 -4.57 -10.85
C ASP A 92 -37.90 -5.42 -11.92
N ASP A 93 -39.08 -5.97 -11.66
CA ASP A 93 -39.77 -6.91 -12.57
C ASP A 93 -40.31 -6.24 -13.86
N SER A 94 -40.10 -4.93 -14.04
CA SER A 94 -40.78 -4.12 -15.07
C SER A 94 -39.93 -3.68 -16.28
N THR A 95 -38.60 -3.80 -16.23
CA THR A 95 -37.68 -3.32 -17.29
C THR A 95 -37.23 -4.39 -18.28
N ASN A 96 -36.97 -3.96 -19.52
CA ASN A 96 -36.40 -4.78 -20.60
C ASN A 96 -35.11 -5.48 -20.12
N GLU A 97 -35.04 -6.81 -20.28
CA GLU A 97 -33.94 -7.64 -19.77
C GLU A 97 -32.55 -7.20 -20.29
N SER A 98 -32.48 -6.68 -21.51
CA SER A 98 -31.25 -6.14 -22.09
C SER A 98 -30.79 -4.83 -21.42
N GLU A 99 -31.72 -4.02 -20.91
CA GLU A 99 -31.38 -2.80 -20.15
C GLU A 99 -30.85 -3.16 -18.76
N LYS A 100 -31.44 -4.19 -18.12
CA LYS A 100 -30.94 -4.73 -16.84
C LYS A 100 -29.52 -5.25 -16.95
N ILE A 101 -29.21 -6.02 -17.99
CA ILE A 101 -27.84 -6.50 -18.25
C ILE A 101 -26.89 -5.34 -18.45
N ARG A 102 -27.30 -4.31 -19.20
CA ARG A 102 -26.48 -3.12 -19.40
C ARG A 102 -26.20 -2.42 -18.07
N GLU A 103 -27.22 -2.27 -17.22
CA GLU A 103 -27.08 -1.72 -15.89
C GLU A 103 -26.14 -2.55 -15.02
N GLN A 104 -26.32 -3.88 -14.98
CA GLN A 104 -25.44 -4.81 -14.25
C GLN A 104 -23.98 -4.71 -14.69
N ILE A 105 -23.71 -4.60 -15.99
CA ILE A 105 -22.34 -4.41 -16.52
C ILE A 105 -21.78 -3.05 -16.09
N LEU A 106 -22.58 -1.98 -16.10
CA LEU A 106 -22.16 -0.65 -15.66
C LEU A 106 -21.87 -0.62 -14.16
N LEU A 107 -22.74 -1.22 -13.35
CA LEU A 107 -22.54 -1.36 -11.91
C LEU A 107 -21.28 -2.17 -11.61
N LEU A 108 -21.11 -3.33 -12.28
CA LEU A 108 -19.92 -4.17 -12.11
C LEU A 108 -18.64 -3.43 -12.53
N ARG A 109 -18.68 -2.63 -13.61
CA ARG A 109 -17.56 -1.76 -14.01
C ARG A 109 -17.25 -0.72 -12.94
N LEU A 110 -18.27 -0.02 -12.44
CA LEU A 110 -18.09 1.00 -11.41
C LEU A 110 -17.53 0.38 -10.13
N ILE A 111 -18.01 -0.80 -9.74
CA ILE A 111 -17.45 -1.51 -8.59
C ILE A 111 -15.98 -1.88 -8.86
N ALA A 112 -15.70 -2.53 -9.99
CA ALA A 112 -14.35 -3.01 -10.28
C ALA A 112 -13.31 -1.88 -10.42
N LEU A 113 -13.70 -0.71 -10.92
CA LEU A 113 -12.81 0.44 -11.09
C LEU A 113 -12.64 1.27 -9.82
N ASN A 114 -13.68 1.41 -8.99
CA ASN A 114 -13.60 2.20 -7.76
C ASN A 114 -13.05 1.40 -6.57
N PHE A 115 -13.25 0.08 -6.54
CA PHE A 115 -12.80 -0.79 -5.44
C PHE A 115 -11.54 -1.59 -5.77
N GLN A 116 -10.71 -1.09 -6.67
CA GLN A 116 -9.44 -1.75 -7.07
C GLN A 116 -8.48 -1.99 -5.89
N ASP A 117 -8.58 -1.20 -4.82
CA ASP A 117 -7.74 -1.31 -3.62
C ASP A 117 -8.29 -2.24 -2.54
N VAL A 118 -9.55 -2.66 -2.69
CA VAL A 118 -10.16 -3.67 -1.83
C VAL A 118 -10.05 -5.02 -2.55
N PRO A 119 -9.55 -6.08 -1.90
CA PRO A 119 -9.48 -7.42 -2.47
C PRO A 119 -10.88 -8.04 -2.56
N ILE A 120 -11.77 -7.43 -3.33
CA ILE A 120 -13.09 -7.97 -3.61
C ILE A 120 -12.92 -8.98 -4.75
N ASN A 121 -13.24 -10.24 -4.47
CA ASN A 121 -13.28 -11.26 -5.50
C ASN A 121 -14.52 -11.07 -6.38
N LEU A 122 -14.36 -10.28 -7.45
CA LEU A 122 -15.43 -10.02 -8.43
C LEU A 122 -15.56 -11.13 -9.48
N LYS A 123 -14.59 -12.06 -9.56
CA LYS A 123 -14.58 -13.15 -10.55
C LYS A 123 -15.89 -13.95 -10.58
N PRO A 124 -16.50 -14.34 -9.44
CA PRO A 124 -17.80 -15.03 -9.46
C PRO A 124 -18.91 -14.23 -10.15
N LEU A 125 -18.96 -12.91 -9.97
CA LEU A 125 -19.96 -12.05 -10.60
C LEU A 125 -19.73 -11.91 -12.11
N PHE A 126 -18.47 -11.79 -12.52
CA PHE A 126 -18.11 -11.80 -13.94
C PHE A 126 -18.48 -13.14 -14.60
N GLU A 127 -18.18 -14.26 -13.95
CA GLU A 127 -18.48 -15.60 -14.46
C GLU A 127 -19.99 -15.86 -14.53
N GLU A 128 -20.74 -15.49 -13.49
CA GLU A 128 -22.20 -15.63 -13.45
C GLU A 128 -22.87 -14.85 -14.59
N LEU A 129 -22.48 -13.59 -14.77
CA LEU A 129 -23.04 -12.75 -15.83
C LEU A 129 -22.63 -13.24 -17.23
N ASN A 130 -21.38 -13.69 -17.40
CA ASN A 130 -20.91 -14.30 -18.65
C ASN A 130 -21.71 -15.57 -18.98
N ASN A 131 -21.93 -16.43 -17.99
CA ASN A 131 -22.70 -17.65 -18.16
C ASN A 131 -24.16 -17.35 -18.51
N HIS A 132 -24.79 -16.38 -17.85
CA HIS A 132 -26.14 -15.92 -18.17
C HIS A 132 -26.23 -15.47 -19.64
N LEU A 133 -25.33 -14.58 -20.07
CA LEU A 133 -25.28 -14.06 -21.45
C LEU A 133 -25.09 -15.19 -22.48
N ARG A 134 -24.27 -16.19 -22.16
CA ARG A 134 -24.02 -17.33 -23.06
C ARG A 134 -25.21 -18.27 -23.17
N LEU A 135 -25.93 -18.51 -22.08
CA LEU A 135 -27.10 -19.41 -22.07
C LEU A 135 -28.24 -18.87 -22.92
N ARG A 136 -28.39 -17.54 -23.01
CA ARG A 136 -29.42 -16.87 -23.83
C ARG A 136 -29.19 -17.00 -25.33
N LYS A 137 -27.94 -17.16 -25.77
CA LYS A 137 -27.54 -17.29 -27.20
C LYS A 137 -28.04 -16.15 -28.10
N ASN A 138 -28.30 -14.95 -27.57
CA ASN A 138 -28.70 -13.83 -28.42
C ASN A 138 -27.49 -13.20 -29.14
N PRO A 139 -27.66 -12.70 -30.38
CA PRO A 139 -26.57 -12.03 -31.11
C PRO A 139 -26.04 -10.77 -30.39
N GLU A 140 -26.92 -10.03 -29.71
CA GLU A 140 -26.59 -8.81 -28.96
C GLU A 140 -25.66 -9.09 -27.76
N ASP A 141 -25.79 -10.28 -27.16
CA ASP A 141 -25.00 -10.70 -25.99
C ASP A 141 -23.50 -10.79 -26.29
N ARG A 142 -23.12 -10.98 -27.56
CA ARG A 142 -21.70 -10.94 -27.97
C ARG A 142 -21.06 -9.57 -27.73
N GLY A 143 -21.84 -8.49 -27.81
CA GLY A 143 -21.38 -7.14 -27.45
C GLY A 143 -21.15 -7.02 -25.95
N PHE A 144 -22.09 -7.52 -25.15
CA PHE A 144 -22.01 -7.51 -23.69
C PHE A 144 -20.86 -8.36 -23.16
N ILE A 145 -20.65 -9.57 -23.69
CA ILE A 145 -19.52 -10.45 -23.32
C ILE A 145 -18.17 -9.77 -23.62
N ARG A 146 -18.02 -9.13 -24.79
CA ARG A 146 -16.79 -8.38 -25.12
C ARG A 146 -16.55 -7.22 -24.16
N ASN A 147 -17.60 -6.49 -23.79
CA ASN A 147 -17.50 -5.41 -22.82
C ASN A 147 -17.10 -5.93 -21.43
N LEU A 148 -17.71 -7.03 -20.99
CA LEU A 148 -17.42 -7.68 -19.72
C LEU A 148 -15.95 -8.15 -19.62
N ARG A 149 -15.44 -8.80 -20.67
CA ARG A 149 -14.02 -9.18 -20.79
C ARG A 149 -13.10 -7.95 -20.80
N SER A 150 -13.50 -6.88 -21.48
CA SER A 150 -12.74 -5.62 -21.50
C SER A 150 -12.62 -4.98 -20.12
N ILE A 151 -13.70 -4.99 -19.34
CA ILE A 151 -13.71 -4.44 -17.97
C ILE A 151 -12.77 -5.26 -17.09
N SER A 152 -12.91 -6.59 -17.11
CA SER A 152 -12.03 -7.46 -16.31
C SER A 152 -10.56 -7.29 -16.69
N LYS A 153 -10.25 -7.20 -17.99
CA LYS A 153 -8.90 -6.91 -18.47
C LYS A 153 -8.38 -5.55 -18.01
N GLU A 154 -9.23 -4.51 -17.97
CA GLU A 154 -8.86 -3.19 -17.44
C GLU A 154 -8.45 -3.30 -15.97
N VAL A 155 -9.24 -4.02 -15.17
CA VAL A 155 -8.99 -4.26 -13.75
C VAL A 155 -7.71 -5.07 -13.53
N ALA A 156 -7.56 -6.18 -14.26
CA ALA A 156 -6.39 -7.04 -14.21
C ALA A 156 -5.11 -6.28 -14.58
N ASN A 157 -5.15 -5.43 -15.62
CA ASN A 157 -4.01 -4.61 -16.02
C ASN A 157 -3.61 -3.58 -14.96
N ARG A 158 -4.58 -2.96 -14.28
CA ARG A 158 -4.31 -2.01 -13.19
C ARG A 158 -3.69 -2.72 -11.99
N GLN A 159 -4.25 -3.86 -11.61
CA GLN A 159 -3.69 -4.69 -10.54
C GLN A 159 -2.27 -5.16 -10.87
N ALA A 160 -2.05 -5.65 -12.10
CA ALA A 160 -0.75 -6.03 -12.61
C ALA A 160 0.25 -4.88 -12.50
N PHE A 161 -0.09 -3.69 -13.01
CA PHE A 161 0.76 -2.51 -12.91
C PHE A 161 1.11 -2.19 -11.45
N ARG A 162 0.13 -2.24 -10.54
CA ARG A 162 0.35 -1.94 -9.12
C ARG A 162 1.35 -2.90 -8.47
N VAL A 163 1.21 -4.20 -8.70
CA VAL A 163 2.08 -5.20 -8.08
C VAL A 163 3.44 -5.31 -8.75
N THR A 164 3.60 -4.81 -9.98
CA THR A 164 4.88 -4.84 -10.70
C THR A 164 5.64 -3.53 -10.73
N PHE A 165 5.07 -2.41 -10.28
CA PHE A 165 5.67 -1.08 -10.42
C PHE A 165 7.03 -0.92 -9.71
N GLU A 166 7.19 -1.48 -8.50
CA GLU A 166 8.42 -1.28 -7.71
C GLU A 166 9.43 -2.42 -7.87
N THR A 167 9.02 -3.66 -7.62
CA THR A 167 9.93 -4.82 -7.53
C THR A 167 9.43 -6.05 -8.30
N GLY A 168 8.31 -5.93 -8.99
CA GLY A 168 7.75 -7.05 -9.74
C GLY A 168 8.25 -7.15 -11.17
N PHE A 169 7.98 -8.30 -11.76
CA PHE A 169 8.33 -8.66 -13.11
C PHE A 169 7.06 -8.79 -13.95
N ASP A 170 7.12 -8.29 -15.18
CA ASP A 170 6.04 -8.35 -16.14
C ASP A 170 6.59 -8.82 -17.48
N THR A 171 6.06 -9.93 -17.99
CA THR A 171 6.50 -10.48 -19.28
C THR A 171 6.04 -9.65 -20.48
N GLY A 172 5.11 -8.72 -20.29
CA GLY A 172 4.28 -8.22 -21.37
C GLY A 172 3.40 -9.33 -21.97
N VAL A 173 2.80 -9.04 -23.12
CA VAL A 173 1.93 -9.99 -23.82
C VAL A 173 2.76 -10.96 -24.66
N ILE A 174 2.61 -12.25 -24.38
CA ILE A 174 3.26 -13.34 -25.11
C ILE A 174 2.19 -14.11 -25.88
N GLU A 175 2.47 -14.37 -27.16
CA GLU A 175 1.67 -15.30 -27.97
C GLU A 175 2.15 -16.74 -27.76
N VAL A 176 1.20 -17.62 -27.46
CA VAL A 176 1.45 -19.03 -27.17
C VAL A 176 0.53 -19.94 -27.97
N LYS A 177 0.99 -21.15 -28.25
CA LYS A 177 0.21 -22.23 -28.87
C LYS A 177 0.07 -23.41 -27.91
N SER A 178 -0.92 -24.25 -28.15
CA SER A 178 -1.05 -25.52 -27.42
C SER A 178 0.22 -26.37 -27.61
N GLY A 179 0.78 -26.86 -26.50
CA GLY A 179 2.05 -27.60 -26.46
C GLY A 179 3.31 -26.73 -26.42
N ASP A 180 3.20 -25.39 -26.47
CA ASP A 180 4.37 -24.51 -26.37
C ASP A 180 5.01 -24.58 -24.97
N LYS A 181 6.33 -24.53 -24.94
CA LYS A 181 7.11 -24.19 -23.74
C LYS A 181 7.84 -22.87 -23.96
N LYS A 182 7.55 -21.85 -23.13
CA LYS A 182 8.15 -20.52 -23.21
C LYS A 182 8.97 -20.22 -21.96
N GLU A 183 10.26 -19.97 -22.13
CA GLU A 183 11.11 -19.41 -21.08
C GLU A 183 10.88 -17.91 -20.96
N LEU A 184 10.72 -17.43 -19.73
CA LEU A 184 10.42 -16.03 -19.46
C LEU A 184 11.72 -15.26 -19.21
N LYS A 185 12.01 -14.28 -20.06
CA LYS A 185 13.25 -13.51 -19.97
C LYS A 185 13.25 -12.62 -18.73
N GLY A 186 14.08 -12.92 -17.74
CA GLY A 186 14.26 -12.08 -16.54
C GLY A 186 13.82 -12.75 -15.24
N ILE A 187 13.16 -13.90 -15.32
CA ILE A 187 12.83 -14.76 -14.17
C ILE A 187 13.15 -16.21 -14.54
N ASP A 188 13.69 -17.00 -13.61
CA ASP A 188 13.98 -18.43 -13.83
C ASP A 188 12.68 -19.26 -13.80
N LEU A 189 11.77 -18.95 -14.74
CA LEU A 189 10.44 -19.51 -14.86
C LEU A 189 10.13 -19.81 -16.33
N SER A 190 9.52 -20.97 -16.57
CA SER A 190 8.97 -21.33 -17.88
C SER A 190 7.48 -21.61 -17.79
N LEU A 191 6.75 -21.30 -18.87
CA LEU A 191 5.36 -21.64 -19.05
C LEU A 191 5.26 -22.83 -20.02
N GLU A 192 4.64 -23.91 -19.57
CA GLU A 192 4.24 -25.05 -20.41
C GLU A 192 2.72 -24.94 -20.65
N ILE A 193 2.34 -24.84 -21.92
CA ILE A 193 0.95 -24.57 -22.35
C ILE A 193 0.28 -25.89 -22.74
N GLY A 194 -0.82 -26.20 -22.08
CA GLY A 194 -1.64 -27.38 -22.32
C GLY A 194 -2.71 -27.12 -23.38
N GLU A 195 -3.96 -27.37 -23.03
CA GLU A 195 -5.12 -27.13 -23.88
C GLU A 195 -5.52 -25.65 -23.89
N ILE A 196 -5.80 -25.11 -25.08
CA ILE A 196 -6.37 -23.76 -25.26
C ILE A 196 -7.83 -23.92 -25.65
N ARG A 197 -8.72 -23.40 -24.80
CA ARG A 197 -10.17 -23.35 -25.01
C ARG A 197 -10.61 -21.92 -25.30
N ASN A 198 -11.88 -21.72 -25.65
CA ASN A 198 -12.43 -20.40 -25.94
C ASN A 198 -12.19 -19.39 -24.82
N GLU A 199 -12.40 -19.81 -23.57
CA GLU A 199 -12.40 -18.93 -22.40
C GLU A 199 -11.28 -19.21 -21.41
N SER A 200 -10.47 -20.24 -21.66
CA SER A 200 -9.41 -20.60 -20.76
C SER A 200 -8.20 -21.22 -21.45
N VAL A 201 -7.06 -21.11 -20.79
CA VAL A 201 -5.81 -21.77 -21.19
C VAL A 201 -5.33 -22.61 -20.01
N GLU A 202 -5.15 -23.90 -20.22
CA GLU A 202 -4.46 -24.73 -19.25
C GLU A 202 -2.96 -24.51 -19.35
N LEU A 203 -2.30 -24.28 -18.22
CA LEU A 203 -0.86 -24.10 -18.20
C LEU A 203 -0.21 -24.63 -16.92
N THR A 204 1.08 -24.86 -17.01
CA THR A 204 1.94 -25.30 -15.91
C THR A 204 3.15 -24.36 -15.82
N ILE A 205 3.42 -23.84 -14.63
CA ILE A 205 4.62 -23.04 -14.37
C ILE A 205 5.75 -23.98 -13.95
N ILE A 206 6.93 -23.82 -14.54
CA ILE A 206 8.12 -24.60 -14.24
C ILE A 206 9.19 -23.67 -13.64
N LYS A 207 9.67 -24.00 -12.44
CA LYS A 207 10.83 -23.36 -11.78
C LYS A 207 11.91 -24.41 -11.53
N GLY A 208 13.00 -24.37 -12.29
CA GLY A 208 14.03 -25.42 -12.26
C GLY A 208 13.42 -26.82 -12.48
N LYS A 209 13.43 -27.66 -11.43
CA LYS A 209 12.85 -29.02 -11.46
C LYS A 209 11.39 -29.09 -10.97
N ARG A 210 10.86 -28.02 -10.38
CA ARG A 210 9.51 -28.00 -9.80
C ARG A 210 8.49 -27.61 -10.87
N LYS A 211 7.45 -28.42 -11.03
CA LYS A 211 6.27 -28.10 -11.82
C LYS A 211 5.14 -27.68 -10.88
N ILE A 212 4.45 -26.59 -11.20
CA ILE A 212 3.31 -26.06 -10.45
C ILE A 212 2.14 -25.97 -11.42
N GLY A 213 1.15 -26.83 -11.24
CA GLY A 213 0.01 -27.00 -12.15
C GLY A 213 -0.29 -28.47 -12.45
N PRO A 214 -1.16 -28.75 -13.43
CA PRO A 214 -1.80 -27.79 -14.34
C PRO A 214 -2.89 -26.96 -13.65
N PHE A 215 -3.11 -25.74 -14.13
CA PHE A 215 -4.25 -24.90 -13.75
C PHE A 215 -4.83 -24.20 -14.97
N SER A 216 -6.13 -23.89 -14.91
CA SER A 216 -6.88 -23.25 -15.99
C SER A 216 -6.96 -21.75 -15.74
N VAL A 217 -6.45 -20.95 -16.68
CA VAL A 217 -6.46 -19.49 -16.62
C VAL A 217 -7.52 -18.92 -17.53
N GLY A 218 -8.44 -18.13 -16.99
CA GLY A 218 -9.56 -17.52 -17.70
C GLY A 218 -9.45 -16.01 -17.92
N TYR A 219 -10.43 -15.45 -18.64
CA TYR A 219 -10.53 -14.00 -18.89
C TYR A 219 -10.80 -13.16 -17.62
N PHE A 220 -11.26 -13.79 -16.54
CA PHE A 220 -11.68 -13.12 -15.32
C PHE A 220 -10.71 -13.30 -14.15
N ASP A 221 -9.54 -13.89 -14.42
CA ASP A 221 -8.49 -14.08 -13.42
C ASP A 221 -7.77 -12.77 -13.12
N LEU A 222 -7.56 -12.50 -11.83
CA LEU A 222 -7.02 -11.24 -11.33
C LEU A 222 -5.68 -11.44 -10.62
N PRO A 223 -4.63 -10.66 -10.91
CA PRO A 223 -3.30 -10.86 -10.33
C PRO A 223 -3.21 -10.97 -8.81
N ILE A 224 -4.06 -10.22 -8.10
CA ILE A 224 -4.00 -10.16 -6.63
C ILE A 224 -4.72 -11.36 -5.99
N ILE A 225 -5.68 -11.94 -6.70
CA ILE A 225 -6.55 -13.01 -6.19
C ILE A 225 -6.08 -14.36 -6.74
N ASP A 226 -5.96 -14.46 -8.06
CA ASP A 226 -5.56 -15.65 -8.80
C ASP A 226 -4.05 -15.62 -9.05
N ASN A 227 -3.29 -15.85 -7.98
CA ASN A 227 -1.84 -16.01 -8.03
C ASN A 227 -1.38 -17.29 -7.32
N ILE A 228 -0.13 -17.63 -7.58
CA ILE A 228 0.51 -18.84 -7.10
C ILE A 228 1.82 -18.45 -6.43
N LEU A 229 2.07 -19.01 -5.25
CA LEU A 229 3.32 -18.84 -4.55
C LEU A 229 4.44 -19.64 -5.23
N ILE A 230 5.54 -18.97 -5.58
CA ILE A 230 6.69 -19.51 -6.27
C ILE A 230 7.92 -19.44 -5.36
N GLY A 231 8.15 -20.51 -4.59
CA GLY A 231 9.16 -20.51 -3.51
C GLY A 231 8.56 -19.84 -2.28
N ASP A 232 9.35 -19.02 -1.58
CA ASP A 232 8.91 -18.35 -0.34
C ASP A 232 8.70 -16.83 -0.50
N GLU A 233 9.32 -16.22 -1.52
CA GLU A 233 9.41 -14.76 -1.61
C GLU A 233 8.54 -14.13 -2.71
N PHE A 234 8.15 -14.91 -3.72
CA PHE A 234 7.46 -14.39 -4.90
C PHE A 234 6.14 -15.09 -5.15
N ARG A 235 5.15 -14.33 -5.61
CA ARG A 235 3.91 -14.83 -6.18
C ARG A 235 3.91 -14.52 -7.66
N ALA A 236 3.23 -15.34 -8.45
CA ALA A 236 2.99 -15.04 -9.85
C ALA A 236 1.56 -15.33 -10.26
N SER A 237 1.07 -14.53 -11.19
CA SER A 237 -0.23 -14.67 -11.81
C SER A 237 -0.07 -14.67 -13.32
N VAL A 238 -0.90 -15.46 -13.99
CA VAL A 238 -1.00 -15.46 -15.45
C VAL A 238 -2.39 -14.97 -15.81
N MET A 239 -2.46 -14.05 -16.76
CA MET A 239 -3.69 -13.46 -17.26
C MET A 239 -3.91 -13.87 -18.71
N LEU A 240 -5.14 -14.24 -19.04
CA LEU A 240 -5.57 -14.45 -20.42
C LEU A 240 -5.98 -13.12 -21.06
N ILE A 241 -5.27 -12.75 -22.13
CA ILE A 241 -5.48 -11.47 -22.83
C ILE A 241 -6.42 -11.61 -24.01
N ASP A 242 -6.30 -12.71 -24.75
CA ASP A 242 -7.06 -13.03 -25.96
C ASP A 242 -6.91 -14.51 -26.34
N THR A 243 -7.87 -15.06 -27.07
CA THR A 243 -7.85 -16.44 -27.61
C THR A 243 -8.26 -16.44 -29.08
N ASP A 244 -7.55 -17.19 -29.90
CA ASP A 244 -7.88 -17.46 -31.29
C ASP A 244 -8.08 -18.98 -31.46
N GLU A 245 -9.34 -19.40 -31.38
CA GLU A 245 -9.75 -20.80 -31.51
C GLU A 245 -9.36 -21.40 -32.86
N GLY A 246 -9.37 -20.61 -33.93
CA GLY A 246 -9.11 -21.11 -35.28
C GLY A 246 -7.69 -21.64 -35.45
N ILE A 247 -6.76 -21.19 -34.62
CA ILE A 247 -5.32 -21.48 -34.75
C ILE A 247 -4.77 -22.10 -33.45
N ALA A 248 -5.62 -22.42 -32.46
CA ALA A 248 -5.22 -22.88 -31.13
C ALA A 248 -4.11 -21.99 -30.53
N LYS A 249 -4.34 -20.68 -30.60
CA LYS A 249 -3.42 -19.64 -30.11
C LYS A 249 -4.06 -18.87 -28.98
N ALA A 250 -3.24 -18.44 -28.04
CA ALA A 250 -3.66 -17.52 -26.98
C ALA A 250 -2.61 -16.43 -26.78
N LYS A 251 -3.07 -15.27 -26.30
CA LYS A 251 -2.21 -14.22 -25.79
C LYS A 251 -2.30 -14.26 -24.28
N VAL A 252 -1.17 -14.48 -23.61
CA VAL A 252 -1.07 -14.52 -22.15
C VAL A 252 -0.09 -13.48 -21.67
N ARG A 253 -0.28 -13.00 -20.45
CA ARG A 253 0.68 -12.11 -19.77
C ARG A 253 0.90 -12.67 -18.37
N MET A 254 2.15 -12.82 -17.98
CA MET A 254 2.50 -13.24 -16.63
C MET A 254 3.11 -12.07 -15.88
N VAL A 255 2.68 -11.94 -14.64
CA VAL A 255 3.27 -11.02 -13.67
C VAL A 255 3.77 -11.81 -12.48
N ALA A 256 4.94 -11.44 -11.96
CA ALA A 256 5.47 -11.96 -10.70
C ALA A 256 5.80 -10.78 -9.79
N PHE A 257 5.58 -10.93 -8.49
CA PHE A 257 5.72 -9.84 -7.52
C PHE A 257 6.01 -10.42 -6.13
N GLN A 258 6.50 -9.60 -5.21
CA GLN A 258 6.84 -10.06 -3.87
C GLN A 258 5.58 -10.47 -3.09
N SER A 259 5.72 -11.49 -2.23
CA SER A 259 4.57 -12.09 -1.54
C SER A 259 3.80 -11.12 -0.65
N ASP A 260 4.50 -10.14 -0.08
CA ASP A 260 3.96 -9.05 0.75
C ASP A 260 3.02 -8.13 -0.02
N LEU A 261 3.32 -7.82 -1.29
CA LEU A 261 2.47 -6.95 -2.12
C LEU A 261 1.06 -7.52 -2.40
N ALA A 262 0.85 -8.82 -2.19
CA ALA A 262 -0.49 -9.43 -2.19
C ALA A 262 -1.14 -9.52 -0.81
N SER A 263 -0.37 -9.58 0.29
CA SER A 263 -0.91 -9.70 1.65
C SER A 263 -1.18 -8.34 2.32
N ASP A 264 -0.49 -7.28 1.88
CA ASP A 264 -0.33 -6.05 2.66
C ASP A 264 -1.53 -5.09 2.65
N ARG A 265 -2.75 -5.58 2.41
CA ARG A 265 -3.96 -4.77 2.73
C ARG A 265 -5.05 -5.46 3.55
N PHE A 266 -5.09 -6.79 3.69
CA PHE A 266 -6.14 -7.43 4.50
C PHE A 266 -5.79 -8.81 5.09
N ASP A 267 -4.52 -9.22 5.21
CA ASP A 267 -4.22 -10.45 5.96
C ASP A 267 -4.03 -10.19 7.47
N VAL A 268 -5.15 -9.88 8.14
CA VAL A 268 -5.24 -9.75 9.61
C VAL A 268 -4.70 -11.01 10.30
N LYS A 269 -4.70 -12.17 9.62
CA LYS A 269 -4.13 -13.42 10.14
C LYS A 269 -2.61 -13.47 10.08
N GLU A 270 -1.95 -12.85 9.11
CA GLU A 270 -0.47 -12.77 9.09
C GLU A 270 0.06 -11.70 10.04
N MET A 271 -0.60 -10.54 10.12
CA MET A 271 -0.24 -9.51 11.11
C MET A 271 -0.33 -10.04 12.54
N ALA A 272 -1.38 -10.81 12.87
CA ALA A 272 -1.52 -11.47 14.16
C ALA A 272 -0.42 -12.52 14.41
N ARG A 273 0.03 -13.22 13.36
CA ARG A 273 1.06 -14.26 13.47
C ARG A 273 2.45 -13.68 13.73
N ASN A 274 2.76 -12.53 13.15
CA ASN A 274 4.03 -11.81 13.40
C ASN A 274 4.04 -11.12 14.78
N LEU A 275 2.91 -10.56 15.23
CA LEU A 275 2.75 -10.01 16.58
C LEU A 275 2.96 -11.05 17.69
N ILE A 276 2.49 -12.29 17.47
CA ILE A 276 2.66 -13.41 18.42
C ILE A 276 4.12 -13.91 18.42
N ARG A 277 4.84 -13.79 17.30
CA ARG A 277 6.23 -14.22 17.19
C ARG A 277 7.19 -13.23 17.87
N ASP A 278 7.00 -11.93 17.69
CA ASP A 278 7.80 -10.89 18.36
C ASP A 278 7.60 -10.88 19.90
N THR A 279 6.41 -11.21 20.39
CA THR A 279 6.17 -11.34 21.84
C THR A 279 6.84 -12.58 22.45
N SER A 280 7.13 -13.61 21.65
CA SER A 280 7.79 -14.83 22.14
C SER A 280 9.32 -14.71 22.25
N GLU A 281 9.95 -13.76 21.56
CA GLU A 281 11.39 -13.51 21.64
C GLU A 281 11.76 -12.44 22.70
N THR A 282 10.79 -11.67 23.20
CA THR A 282 11.05 -10.58 24.18
C THR A 282 10.91 -11.03 25.65
N PHE A 283 10.55 -12.29 25.92
CA PHE A 283 10.41 -12.84 27.28
C PHE A 283 11.28 -14.08 27.50
N LEU A 284 12.60 -13.88 27.48
CA LEU A 284 13.49 -14.73 28.28
C LEU A 284 14.22 -13.81 29.27
N PRO A 285 13.91 -13.88 30.58
CA PRO A 285 14.68 -13.14 31.55
C PRO A 285 16.10 -13.71 31.59
N GLU A 286 17.09 -12.85 31.45
CA GLU A 286 18.48 -13.12 31.82
C GLU A 286 18.50 -13.76 33.21
N GLN A 287 18.94 -15.01 33.28
CA GLN A 287 19.36 -15.60 34.55
C GLN A 287 20.70 -14.95 34.90
N SER A 288 20.66 -14.09 35.91
CA SER A 288 21.84 -13.56 36.59
C SER A 288 22.40 -14.62 37.55
N ASP A 289 23.65 -15.01 37.33
CA ASP A 289 24.55 -15.55 38.37
C ASP A 289 24.90 -14.48 39.43
#